data_AF-A0A1X0DI16-F1
#
_entry.id   AF-A0A1X0DI16-F1
#
_cell.length_a   1.000
_cell.length_b   1.000
_cell.length_c   1.000
_cell.angle_alpha   90.00
_cell.angle_beta   90.00
_cell.angle_gamma   90.00
#
_symmetry.space_group_name_H-M   'P 1'
#
loop_
_entity.id
_entity.type
_entity.pdbx_description
1 polymer ?
#
loop_
_entity_poly.entity_id
_entity_poly.type
_entity_poly.pdbx_seq_one_letter_code
_entity_poly.pdbx_strand_id
1 'polypeptide(L)'
;MGASALVAATGLLFAPTAVPVASADNCPDAEVIFARGTNEPPGLGRVGDAFVDSLRQQTGGMNIDTYGVNYAASKLQLHGGDGANDTINRVKQTVQKCPNTKIVLGGYSQGASVMDIVAGVPIGGINWGSSLPPEYANNIAAVVTFGDVADRAGGTLPTQSAMLGSKAIDLCNPNDPICHAGPGNEWSGHTEGYIPVYTTQAAAFVASKLLTGTGQQVPGFGPQVPGYGPQTPVYGPQSPSIHGNVPPYSPNAPYPPNSPNTPNTPSPQAPLV
;
A
#
# COMPACT_ATOMS: atom_id res chain seq x y z
N MET A 1 -46.37 82.86 17.40
CA MET A 1 -45.24 82.52 16.50
C MET A 1 -44.23 81.74 17.33
N GLY A 2 -44.07 80.45 17.09
CA GLY A 2 -43.13 79.60 17.84
C GLY A 2 -42.58 78.53 16.89
N ALA A 3 -41.27 78.52 16.71
CA ALA A 3 -40.57 77.73 15.68
C ALA A 3 -40.49 76.25 16.07
N SER A 4 -40.85 75.37 15.14
CA SER A 4 -40.62 73.92 15.26
C SER A 4 -39.20 73.58 14.79
N ALA A 5 -38.40 73.01 15.68
CA ALA A 5 -37.08 72.47 15.34
C ALA A 5 -37.22 71.08 14.71
N LEU A 6 -36.78 70.94 13.46
CA LEU A 6 -36.65 69.66 12.76
C LEU A 6 -35.31 69.00 13.14
N VAL A 7 -35.37 67.88 13.86
CA VAL A 7 -34.21 67.02 14.12
C VAL A 7 -34.08 66.06 12.94
N ALA A 8 -33.06 66.25 12.11
CA ALA A 8 -32.70 65.32 11.04
C ALA A 8 -31.82 64.20 11.62
N ALA A 9 -32.37 62.99 11.74
CA ALA A 9 -31.61 61.79 12.09
C ALA A 9 -30.93 61.24 10.82
N THR A 10 -29.62 61.45 10.69
CA THR A 10 -28.79 60.83 9.65
C THR A 10 -28.56 59.36 10.01
N GLY A 11 -29.33 58.46 9.38
CA GLY A 11 -29.10 57.01 9.46
C GLY A 11 -27.83 56.63 8.69
N LEU A 12 -26.82 56.11 9.39
CA LEU A 12 -25.66 55.47 8.79
C LEU A 12 -26.10 54.16 8.13
N LEU A 13 -26.14 54.15 6.79
CA LEU A 13 -26.34 52.94 6.00
C LEU A 13 -25.07 52.09 6.05
N PHE A 14 -25.06 51.08 6.92
CA PHE A 14 -24.06 50.02 6.87
C PHE A 14 -24.36 49.13 5.66
N ALA A 15 -23.57 49.25 4.60
CA ALA A 15 -23.59 48.30 3.49
C ALA A 15 -23.10 46.93 4.03
N PRO A 16 -23.81 45.82 3.74
CA PRO A 16 -23.31 44.49 4.10
C PRO A 16 -22.03 44.24 3.31
N THR A 17 -20.89 44.23 4.00
CA THR A 17 -19.64 43.75 3.43
C THR A 17 -19.83 42.27 3.10
N ALA A 18 -19.76 41.92 1.82
CA ALA A 18 -19.73 40.52 1.41
C ALA A 18 -18.59 39.82 2.16
N VAL A 19 -18.96 38.92 3.08
CA VAL A 19 -17.99 38.06 3.75
C VAL A 19 -17.31 37.21 2.67
N PRO A 20 -15.97 37.16 2.62
CA PRO A 20 -15.29 36.27 1.71
C PRO A 20 -15.71 34.84 2.07
N VAL A 21 -16.40 34.18 1.14
CA VAL A 21 -16.70 32.76 1.27
C VAL A 21 -15.38 32.05 1.05
N ALA A 22 -14.84 31.46 2.12
CA ALA A 22 -13.73 30.53 1.99
C ALA A 22 -14.22 29.36 1.14
N SER A 23 -13.78 29.29 -0.12
CA SER A 23 -13.82 28.03 -0.86
C SER A 23 -12.75 27.16 -0.22
N ALA A 24 -13.15 26.12 0.50
CA ALA A 24 -12.22 25.04 0.79
C ALA A 24 -11.72 24.52 -0.56
N ASP A 25 -10.41 24.41 -0.74
CA ASP A 25 -9.88 23.62 -1.85
C ASP A 25 -10.59 22.26 -1.83
N ASN A 26 -11.02 21.76 -3.00
CA ASN A 26 -11.63 20.43 -3.13
C ASN A 26 -10.54 19.37 -2.87
N CYS A 27 -10.14 19.20 -1.62
CA CYS A 27 -9.12 18.25 -1.20
C CYS A 27 -9.64 16.82 -1.40
N PRO A 28 -8.82 15.91 -1.96
CA PRO A 28 -9.21 14.53 -2.11
C PRO A 28 -9.22 13.82 -0.74
N ASP A 29 -10.02 12.76 -0.62
CA ASP A 29 -10.04 11.89 0.56
C ASP A 29 -8.66 11.24 0.73
N ALA A 30 -8.07 10.80 -0.38
CA ALA A 30 -6.73 10.25 -0.43
C ALA A 30 -5.99 10.66 -1.70
N GLU A 31 -4.66 10.66 -1.63
CA GLU A 31 -3.78 10.79 -2.79
C GLU A 31 -2.81 9.61 -2.86
N VAL A 32 -2.73 8.99 -4.05
CA VAL A 32 -1.75 7.94 -4.35
C VAL A 32 -0.55 8.56 -5.07
N ILE A 33 0.61 8.52 -4.42
CA ILE A 33 1.90 8.94 -4.99
C ILE A 33 2.64 7.68 -5.43
N PHE A 34 2.75 7.46 -6.75
CA PHE A 34 3.25 6.20 -7.30
C PHE A 34 4.51 6.38 -8.15
N ALA A 35 5.58 5.65 -7.82
CA ALA A 35 6.78 5.54 -8.63
C ALA A 35 6.68 4.35 -9.59
N ARG A 36 6.60 4.65 -10.88
CA ARG A 36 6.58 3.67 -11.97
C ARG A 36 7.89 2.88 -12.08
N GLY A 37 7.89 1.78 -12.81
CA GLY A 37 9.07 0.95 -13.07
C GLY A 37 9.97 1.48 -14.19
N THR A 38 11.11 0.81 -14.35
CA THR A 38 12.13 1.12 -15.37
C THR A 38 11.55 1.20 -16.78
N ASN A 39 11.89 2.25 -17.52
CA ASN A 39 11.45 2.55 -18.89
C ASN A 39 9.96 2.79 -19.09
N GLU A 40 9.15 2.85 -18.04
CA GLU A 40 7.76 3.27 -18.18
C GLU A 40 7.68 4.76 -18.55
N PRO A 41 6.70 5.18 -19.37
CA PRO A 41 6.47 6.60 -19.67
C PRO A 41 6.03 7.38 -18.40
N PRO A 42 6.17 8.71 -18.36
CA PRO A 42 5.69 9.52 -17.24
C PRO A 42 4.22 9.23 -16.88
N GLY A 43 3.93 9.15 -15.58
CA GLY A 43 2.64 8.69 -15.05
C GLY A 43 2.84 7.65 -13.92
N LEU A 44 1.78 6.91 -13.60
CA LEU A 44 1.83 5.85 -12.58
C LEU A 44 2.47 4.55 -13.09
N GLY A 45 2.52 4.38 -14.42
CA GLY A 45 2.91 3.12 -15.04
C GLY A 45 1.81 2.06 -14.94
N ARG A 46 2.00 0.94 -15.63
CA ARG A 46 0.99 -0.09 -15.83
C ARG A 46 0.47 -0.67 -14.51
N VAL A 47 1.37 -0.94 -13.57
CA VAL A 47 1.05 -1.51 -12.25
C VAL A 47 0.35 -0.46 -11.37
N GLY A 48 0.83 0.79 -11.38
CA GLY A 48 0.24 1.88 -10.62
C GLY A 48 -1.19 2.20 -11.07
N ASP A 49 -1.43 2.26 -12.39
CA ASP A 49 -2.78 2.49 -12.95
C ASP A 49 -3.75 1.39 -12.51
N ALA A 50 -3.38 0.12 -12.68
CA ALA A 50 -4.23 -1.01 -12.29
C ALA A 50 -4.47 -1.10 -10.77
N PHE A 51 -3.46 -0.75 -9.96
CA PHE A 51 -3.61 -0.64 -8.51
C PHE A 51 -4.62 0.44 -8.13
N VAL A 52 -4.52 1.64 -8.69
CA VAL A 52 -5.45 2.74 -8.39
C VAL A 52 -6.87 2.42 -8.87
N ASP A 53 -7.01 1.83 -10.06
CA ASP A 53 -8.32 1.44 -10.57
C ASP A 53 -8.99 0.41 -9.65
N SER A 54 -8.23 -0.59 -9.20
CA SER A 54 -8.73 -1.55 -8.21
C SER A 54 -9.02 -0.89 -6.86
N LEU A 55 -8.20 0.07 -6.42
CA LEU A 55 -8.41 0.78 -5.15
C LEU A 55 -9.72 1.58 -5.16
N ARG A 56 -9.99 2.33 -6.23
CA ARG A 56 -11.23 3.12 -6.40
C ARG A 56 -12.48 2.24 -6.35
N GLN A 57 -12.40 1.02 -6.89
CA GLN A 57 -13.50 0.05 -6.82
C GLN A 57 -13.75 -0.45 -5.38
N GLN A 58 -12.73 -0.45 -4.53
CA GLN A 58 -12.77 -1.02 -3.19
C GLN A 58 -12.99 0.02 -2.07
N THR A 59 -12.89 1.32 -2.38
CA THR A 59 -13.07 2.42 -1.41
C THR A 59 -14.43 3.10 -1.49
N GLY A 60 -15.39 2.52 -2.22
CA GLY A 60 -16.80 2.91 -2.14
C GLY A 60 -17.10 4.36 -2.55
N GLY A 61 -16.32 4.92 -3.48
CA GLY A 61 -16.52 6.26 -4.02
C GLY A 61 -15.68 7.37 -3.41
N MET A 62 -14.65 7.05 -2.61
CA MET A 62 -13.65 8.04 -2.18
C MET A 62 -13.08 8.80 -3.38
N ASN A 63 -12.92 10.11 -3.23
CA ASN A 63 -12.17 10.93 -4.17
C ASN A 63 -10.67 10.65 -4.00
N ILE A 64 -10.10 9.89 -4.94
CA ILE A 64 -8.69 9.50 -4.94
C ILE A 64 -7.95 10.19 -6.07
N ASP A 65 -7.10 11.15 -5.70
CA ASP A 65 -6.14 11.77 -6.61
C ASP A 65 -4.90 10.90 -6.78
N THR A 66 -4.18 11.14 -7.87
CA THR A 66 -2.98 10.39 -8.21
C THR A 66 -1.87 11.32 -8.65
N TYR A 67 -0.64 10.98 -8.24
CA TYR A 67 0.57 11.64 -8.68
C TYR A 67 1.61 10.59 -9.10
N GLY A 68 2.01 10.65 -10.37
CA GLY A 68 3.13 9.87 -10.87
C GLY A 68 4.44 10.55 -10.51
N VAL A 69 5.29 9.86 -9.75
CA VAL A 69 6.59 10.40 -9.30
C VAL A 69 7.41 10.84 -10.52
N ASN A 70 7.87 12.09 -10.49
CA ASN A 70 8.57 12.72 -11.59
C ASN A 70 10.07 12.45 -11.51
N TYR A 71 10.46 11.29 -12.05
CA TYR A 71 11.85 10.88 -12.15
C TYR A 71 12.10 10.14 -13.47
N ALA A 72 13.36 9.98 -13.87
CA ALA A 72 13.70 9.45 -15.19
C ALA A 72 13.31 7.97 -15.41
N ALA A 73 13.18 7.17 -14.35
CA ALA A 73 12.93 5.72 -14.41
C ALA A 73 13.86 4.99 -15.41
N SER A 74 15.14 5.39 -15.47
CA SER A 74 16.07 4.95 -16.53
C SER A 74 16.65 3.56 -16.26
N LYS A 75 17.15 2.88 -17.31
CA LYS A 75 17.78 1.54 -17.19
C LYS A 75 18.96 1.48 -16.23
N LEU A 76 19.69 2.58 -16.09
CA LEU A 76 20.86 2.63 -15.20
C LEU A 76 20.45 2.70 -13.71
N GLN A 77 19.17 2.88 -13.41
CA GLN A 77 18.59 2.95 -12.06
C GLN A 77 19.24 4.01 -11.15
N LEU A 78 19.87 5.02 -11.75
CA LEU A 78 20.63 6.05 -11.03
C LEU A 78 19.75 7.15 -10.41
N HIS A 79 18.43 7.03 -10.49
CA HIS A 79 17.50 8.12 -10.17
C HIS A 79 16.54 7.76 -9.03
N GLY A 80 16.82 6.69 -8.27
CA GLY A 80 16.03 6.33 -7.10
C GLY A 80 15.97 7.47 -6.06
N GLY A 81 17.11 8.13 -5.81
CA GLY A 81 17.18 9.29 -4.92
C GLY A 81 16.38 10.50 -5.41
N ASP A 82 16.37 10.75 -6.73
CA ASP A 82 15.56 11.82 -7.32
C ASP A 82 14.07 11.54 -7.16
N GLY A 83 13.65 10.29 -7.42
CA GLY A 83 12.27 9.85 -7.20
C GLY A 83 11.85 9.96 -5.73
N ALA A 84 12.75 9.65 -4.79
CA ALA A 84 12.46 9.76 -3.36
C ALA A 84 12.28 11.24 -2.95
N ASN A 85 13.15 12.12 -3.44
CA ASN A 85 13.03 13.55 -3.19
C ASN A 85 11.74 14.15 -3.79
N ASP A 86 11.37 13.75 -5.01
CA ASP A 86 10.12 14.18 -5.64
C ASP A 86 8.88 13.67 -4.87
N THR A 87 8.90 12.41 -4.43
CA THR A 87 7.87 11.83 -3.55
C THR A 87 7.70 12.65 -2.27
N ILE A 88 8.81 12.94 -1.58
CA ILE A 88 8.80 13.73 -0.34
C ILE A 88 8.30 15.15 -0.59
N ASN A 89 8.70 15.77 -1.70
CA ASN A 89 8.21 17.10 -2.07
C ASN A 89 6.69 17.08 -2.32
N ARG A 90 6.16 16.05 -2.99
CA ARG A 90 4.71 15.90 -3.18
C ARG A 90 4.00 15.72 -1.85
N VAL A 91 4.50 14.86 -0.96
CA VAL A 91 3.95 14.70 0.40
C VAL A 91 3.85 16.05 1.13
N LYS A 92 4.93 16.84 1.13
CA LYS A 92 4.96 18.16 1.77
C LYS A 92 3.90 19.10 1.18
N GLN A 93 3.77 19.13 -0.14
CA GLN A 93 2.79 19.97 -0.83
C GLN A 93 1.36 19.54 -0.49
N THR A 94 1.08 18.24 -0.47
CA THR A 94 -0.24 17.69 -0.14
C THR A 94 -0.60 18.01 1.30
N VAL A 95 0.31 17.81 2.26
CA VAL A 95 0.06 18.13 3.67
C VAL A 95 -0.13 19.63 3.89
N GLN A 96 0.60 20.49 3.16
CA GLN A 96 0.47 21.94 3.26
C GLN A 96 -0.88 22.44 2.72
N LYS A 97 -1.34 21.89 1.59
CA LYS A 97 -2.58 22.33 0.92
C LYS A 97 -3.82 21.65 1.51
N CYS A 98 -3.70 20.36 1.79
CA CYS A 98 -4.78 19.46 2.19
C CYS A 98 -4.35 18.58 3.37
N PRO A 99 -4.24 19.14 4.59
CA PRO A 99 -3.68 18.43 5.76
C PRO A 99 -4.47 17.17 6.17
N ASN A 100 -5.75 17.08 5.77
CA ASN A 100 -6.62 15.94 6.08
C ASN A 100 -6.56 14.82 5.02
N THR A 101 -6.02 15.08 3.83
CA THR A 101 -5.88 14.07 2.77
C THR A 101 -4.96 12.95 3.26
N LYS A 102 -5.41 11.70 3.11
CA LYS A 102 -4.59 10.53 3.41
C LYS A 102 -3.64 10.25 2.26
N ILE A 103 -2.37 9.97 2.56
CA ILE A 103 -1.38 9.71 1.51
C ILE A 103 -1.08 8.22 1.44
N VAL A 104 -1.10 7.67 0.23
CA VAL A 104 -0.66 6.31 -0.08
C VAL A 104 0.57 6.41 -0.95
N LEU A 105 1.64 5.75 -0.52
CA LEU A 105 2.88 5.65 -1.30
C LEU A 105 2.90 4.32 -2.05
N GLY A 106 3.33 4.32 -3.30
CA GLY A 106 3.35 3.12 -4.13
C GLY A 106 4.55 3.04 -5.04
N GLY A 107 5.10 1.85 -5.27
CA GLY A 107 6.25 1.68 -6.14
C GLY A 107 6.29 0.31 -6.81
N TYR A 108 6.73 0.27 -8.07
CA TYR A 108 6.96 -0.98 -8.81
C TYR A 108 8.40 -1.07 -9.31
N SER A 109 9.08 -2.21 -9.11
CA SER A 109 10.43 -2.47 -9.59
C SER A 109 11.42 -1.39 -9.09
N GLN A 110 12.08 -0.64 -9.97
CA GLN A 110 12.88 0.54 -9.60
C GLN A 110 12.10 1.56 -8.73
N GLY A 111 10.80 1.70 -8.97
CA GLY A 111 9.93 2.56 -8.15
C GLY A 111 9.65 2.00 -6.76
N ALA A 112 9.76 0.68 -6.54
CA ALA A 112 9.69 0.10 -5.20
C ALA A 112 10.92 0.53 -4.38
N SER A 113 12.10 0.51 -5.01
CA SER A 113 13.33 1.03 -4.39
C SER A 113 13.26 2.54 -4.09
N VAL A 114 12.49 3.33 -4.86
CA VAL A 114 12.19 4.73 -4.50
C VAL A 114 11.47 4.78 -3.15
N MET A 115 10.47 3.91 -2.93
CA MET A 115 9.69 3.88 -1.69
C MET A 115 10.49 3.34 -0.50
N ASP A 116 11.40 2.40 -0.72
CA ASP A 116 12.38 1.98 0.28
C ASP A 116 13.27 3.13 0.77
N ILE A 117 13.80 3.95 -0.16
CA ILE A 117 14.61 5.12 0.19
C ILE A 117 13.76 6.08 1.05
N VAL A 118 12.53 6.38 0.62
CA VAL A 118 11.59 7.22 1.37
C VAL A 118 11.31 6.61 2.75
N ALA A 119 11.20 5.29 2.85
CA ALA A 119 10.94 4.57 4.09
C ALA A 119 12.18 4.36 4.98
N GLY A 120 13.36 4.75 4.51
CA GLY A 120 14.64 4.59 5.22
C GLY A 120 15.12 3.14 5.29
N VAL A 121 14.72 2.30 4.33
CA VAL A 121 15.13 0.89 4.22
C VAL A 121 16.54 0.81 3.63
N PRO A 122 17.51 0.15 4.29
CA PRO A 122 18.86 0.00 3.75
C PRO A 122 18.89 -1.02 2.60
N ILE A 123 18.84 -0.55 1.35
CA ILE A 123 19.07 -1.42 0.18
C ILE A 123 20.58 -1.48 -0.09
N GLY A 124 21.16 -2.69 -0.12
CA GLY A 124 22.60 -2.95 -0.18
C GLY A 124 23.41 -2.03 -1.13
N GLY A 125 24.04 -0.99 -0.57
CA GLY A 125 24.94 -0.07 -1.27
C GLY A 125 24.30 1.24 -1.77
N ILE A 126 22.99 1.42 -1.64
CA ILE A 126 22.26 2.64 -1.99
C ILE A 126 22.32 3.60 -0.78
N ASN A 127 23.25 4.56 -0.81
CA ASN A 127 23.45 5.57 0.26
C ASN A 127 23.02 6.99 -0.16
N TRP A 128 22.04 7.11 -1.05
CA TRP A 128 21.69 8.34 -1.74
C TRP A 128 20.17 8.50 -1.85
N GLY A 129 19.71 9.75 -1.75
CA GLY A 129 18.29 10.09 -1.55
C GLY A 129 17.97 10.40 -0.09
N SER A 130 16.80 10.99 0.13
CA SER A 130 16.33 11.37 1.46
C SER A 130 15.24 10.41 1.92
N SER A 131 15.22 10.08 3.21
CA SER A 131 14.05 9.45 3.83
C SER A 131 12.99 10.50 4.17
N LEU A 132 11.76 10.03 4.36
CA LEU A 132 10.64 10.86 4.76
C LEU A 132 10.94 11.54 6.10
N PRO A 133 10.81 12.87 6.22
CA PRO A 133 10.94 13.54 7.50
C PRO A 133 9.88 13.02 8.49
N PRO A 134 10.24 12.68 9.75
CA PRO A 134 9.34 12.00 10.69
C PRO A 134 8.00 12.70 10.94
N GLU A 135 7.96 14.03 10.83
CA GLU A 135 6.74 14.83 11.00
C GLU A 135 5.64 14.49 9.98
N TYR A 136 5.99 13.93 8.82
CA TYR A 136 5.03 13.52 7.78
C TYR A 136 4.62 12.05 7.85
N ALA A 137 5.27 11.24 8.68
CA ALA A 137 4.98 9.80 8.75
C ALA A 137 3.52 9.51 9.14
N ASN A 138 2.88 10.39 9.92
CA ASN A 138 1.47 10.25 10.31
C ASN A 138 0.47 10.57 9.18
N ASN A 139 0.88 11.31 8.15
CA ASN A 139 0.06 11.59 6.97
C ASN A 139 0.01 10.40 6.00
N ILE A 140 1.02 9.52 6.06
CA ILE A 140 1.04 8.29 5.26
C ILE A 140 0.09 7.27 5.89
N ALA A 141 -0.92 6.85 5.14
CA ALA A 141 -1.89 5.83 5.53
C ALA A 141 -1.39 4.41 5.20
N ALA A 142 -0.74 4.26 4.03
CA ALA A 142 -0.23 2.99 3.56
C ALA A 142 0.96 3.16 2.61
N VAL A 143 1.78 2.11 2.51
CA VAL A 143 2.84 1.96 1.51
C VAL A 143 2.63 0.63 0.79
N VAL A 144 2.72 0.61 -0.54
CA VAL A 144 2.64 -0.62 -1.35
C VAL A 144 3.84 -0.73 -2.27
N THR A 145 4.54 -1.85 -2.23
CA THR A 145 5.66 -2.15 -3.13
C THR A 145 5.37 -3.41 -3.93
N PHE A 146 5.76 -3.40 -5.20
CA PHE A 146 5.58 -4.50 -6.14
C PHE A 146 6.92 -4.82 -6.81
N GLY A 147 7.33 -6.08 -6.80
CA GLY A 147 8.58 -6.48 -7.47
C GLY A 147 9.79 -5.79 -6.88
N ASP A 148 9.85 -5.74 -5.55
CA ASP A 148 10.90 -5.03 -4.83
C ASP A 148 12.20 -5.85 -4.74
N VAL A 149 13.32 -5.18 -4.97
CA VAL A 149 14.65 -5.79 -4.87
C VAL A 149 15.10 -5.94 -3.41
N ALA A 150 14.50 -5.19 -2.48
CA ALA A 150 14.80 -5.27 -1.06
C ALA A 150 14.61 -6.71 -0.53
N ASP A 151 13.58 -7.42 -0.99
CA ASP A 151 13.32 -8.83 -0.72
C ASP A 151 14.52 -9.72 -1.01
N ARG A 152 15.16 -9.49 -2.16
CA ARG A 152 16.36 -10.21 -2.57
C ARG A 152 17.58 -9.85 -1.74
N ALA A 153 17.64 -8.62 -1.22
CA ALA A 153 18.71 -8.11 -0.37
C ALA A 153 18.59 -8.58 1.10
N GLY A 154 17.52 -9.28 1.47
CA GLY A 154 17.36 -9.91 2.79
C GLY A 154 16.53 -9.10 3.79
N GLY A 155 15.75 -8.12 3.34
CA GLY A 155 14.70 -7.53 4.17
C GLY A 155 13.84 -6.52 3.42
N THR A 156 12.62 -6.36 3.90
CA THR A 156 11.54 -5.66 3.17
C THR A 156 11.10 -4.42 3.91
N LEU A 157 10.44 -3.49 3.20
CA LEU A 157 9.87 -2.28 3.79
C LEU A 157 9.00 -2.56 5.04
N PRO A 158 8.07 -3.55 5.05
CA PRO A 158 7.31 -3.91 6.25
C PRO A 158 8.13 -4.31 7.47
N THR A 159 9.31 -4.90 7.26
CA THR A 159 10.14 -5.45 8.35
C THR A 159 11.27 -4.52 8.78
N GLN A 160 11.74 -3.64 7.89
CA GLN A 160 12.91 -2.80 8.13
C GLN A 160 12.57 -1.34 8.38
N SER A 161 11.47 -0.80 7.83
CA SER A 161 11.14 0.61 8.04
C SER A 161 10.60 0.86 9.45
N ALA A 162 11.34 1.66 10.24
CA ALA A 162 10.94 2.02 11.60
C ALA A 162 9.63 2.82 11.65
N MET A 163 9.36 3.67 10.64
CA MET A 163 8.19 4.57 10.64
C MET A 163 7.03 4.05 9.79
N LEU A 164 7.31 3.37 8.68
CA LEU A 164 6.31 3.00 7.70
C LEU A 164 6.04 1.49 7.63
N GLY A 165 6.84 0.65 8.29
CA GLY A 165 6.72 -0.81 8.18
C GLY A 165 5.33 -1.35 8.56
N SER A 166 4.73 -0.84 9.63
CA SER A 166 3.37 -1.24 10.08
C SER A 166 2.24 -0.79 9.13
N LYS A 167 2.55 0.08 8.18
CA LYS A 167 1.66 0.63 7.15
C LYS A 167 1.94 0.04 5.77
N ALA A 168 2.92 -0.84 5.68
CA ALA A 168 3.41 -1.34 4.41
C ALA A 168 2.92 -2.74 4.10
N ILE A 169 2.76 -3.01 2.81
CA ILE A 169 2.74 -4.35 2.25
C ILE A 169 3.74 -4.39 1.10
N ASP A 170 4.60 -5.40 1.14
CA ASP A 170 5.47 -5.73 0.02
C ASP A 170 4.90 -6.95 -0.71
N LEU A 171 4.81 -6.86 -2.03
CA LEU A 171 4.23 -7.87 -2.90
C LEU A 171 5.25 -8.30 -3.93
N CYS A 172 5.83 -9.48 -3.70
CA CYS A 172 6.70 -10.15 -4.64
C CYS A 172 6.01 -11.37 -5.25
N ASN A 173 6.00 -11.42 -6.58
CA ASN A 173 5.58 -12.61 -7.31
C ASN A 173 6.64 -13.71 -7.11
N PRO A 174 6.25 -14.96 -6.75
CA PRO A 174 7.19 -16.05 -6.48
C PRO A 174 8.17 -16.38 -7.61
N ASN A 175 7.81 -16.04 -8.85
CA ASN A 175 8.67 -16.28 -10.02
C ASN A 175 9.51 -15.04 -10.38
N ASP A 176 9.40 -13.93 -9.65
CA ASP A 176 10.06 -12.67 -9.99
C ASP A 176 11.57 -12.71 -9.68
N PRO A 177 12.45 -12.63 -10.69
CA PRO A 177 13.90 -12.64 -10.49
C PRO A 177 14.47 -11.35 -9.87
N ILE A 178 13.68 -10.28 -9.75
CA ILE A 178 14.05 -9.08 -9.00
C ILE A 178 13.96 -9.37 -7.49
N CYS A 179 12.87 -9.99 -7.06
CA CYS A 179 12.61 -10.33 -5.66
C CYS A 179 13.40 -11.55 -5.18
N HIS A 180 13.71 -12.49 -6.07
CA HIS A 180 14.22 -13.80 -5.67
C HIS A 180 15.51 -14.15 -6.39
N ALA A 181 16.46 -14.73 -5.65
CA ALA A 181 17.68 -15.28 -6.22
C ALA A 181 17.52 -16.79 -6.47
N GLY A 182 18.20 -17.31 -7.49
CA GLY A 182 18.28 -18.74 -7.76
C GLY A 182 17.45 -19.21 -8.96
N PRO A 183 17.44 -20.54 -9.22
CA PRO A 183 16.70 -21.12 -10.33
C PRO A 183 15.19 -21.12 -10.08
N GLY A 184 14.39 -21.18 -11.15
CA GLY A 184 12.92 -21.24 -11.09
C GLY A 184 12.20 -19.92 -11.29
N ASN A 185 12.94 -18.81 -11.38
CA ASN A 185 12.40 -17.50 -11.73
C ASN A 185 12.13 -17.36 -13.23
N GLU A 186 11.14 -16.54 -13.58
CA GLU A 186 10.78 -16.17 -14.95
C GLU A 186 10.54 -14.67 -15.05
N TRP A 187 11.06 -14.04 -16.10
CA TRP A 187 10.91 -12.59 -16.28
C TRP A 187 9.44 -12.15 -16.42
N SER A 188 8.57 -13.05 -16.92
CA SER A 188 7.11 -12.87 -16.95
C SER A 188 6.51 -12.67 -15.55
N GLY A 189 7.09 -13.28 -14.51
CA GLY A 189 6.72 -13.05 -13.11
C GLY A 189 6.86 -11.59 -12.71
N HIS A 190 7.92 -10.93 -13.18
CA HIS A 190 8.13 -9.49 -13.00
C HIS A 190 7.21 -8.67 -13.92
N THR A 191 7.22 -8.93 -15.23
CA THR A 191 6.63 -8.02 -16.22
C THR A 191 5.12 -8.15 -16.38
N GLU A 192 4.55 -9.31 -16.08
CA GLU A 192 3.13 -9.62 -16.30
C GLU A 192 2.44 -10.02 -15.00
N GLY A 193 3.17 -10.66 -14.08
CA GLY A 193 2.64 -11.36 -12.92
C GLY A 193 2.02 -10.52 -11.80
N TYR A 194 2.07 -9.19 -11.86
CA TYR A 194 1.49 -8.30 -10.82
C TYR A 194 0.01 -7.98 -11.03
N ILE A 195 -0.47 -8.00 -12.29
CA ILE A 195 -1.83 -7.58 -12.63
C ILE A 195 -2.66 -8.81 -13.04
N PRO A 196 -3.90 -8.98 -12.55
CA PRO A 196 -4.57 -8.13 -11.56
C PRO A 196 -4.30 -8.55 -10.11
N VAL A 197 -3.77 -9.77 -9.87
CA VAL A 197 -3.81 -10.43 -8.56
C VAL A 197 -3.19 -9.58 -7.45
N TYR A 198 -1.93 -9.19 -7.60
CA TYR A 198 -1.22 -8.42 -6.57
C TYR A 198 -1.73 -6.98 -6.50
N THR A 199 -2.08 -6.36 -7.63
CA THR A 199 -2.69 -5.02 -7.62
C THR A 199 -4.03 -5.00 -6.87
N THR A 200 -4.84 -6.05 -6.99
CA THR A 200 -6.10 -6.19 -6.24
C THR A 200 -5.85 -6.45 -4.76
N GLN A 201 -4.85 -7.27 -4.42
CA GLN A 201 -4.44 -7.50 -3.03
C GLN A 201 -3.93 -6.23 -2.36
N ALA A 202 -3.08 -5.45 -3.05
CA ALA A 202 -2.61 -4.15 -2.58
C ALA A 202 -3.77 -3.19 -2.35
N ALA A 203 -4.71 -3.10 -3.30
CA ALA A 203 -5.90 -2.27 -3.18
C ALA A 203 -6.74 -2.63 -1.95
N ALA A 204 -6.92 -3.93 -1.65
CA ALA A 204 -7.65 -4.37 -0.46
C ALA A 204 -6.93 -3.97 0.83
N PHE A 205 -5.61 -4.15 0.87
CA PHE A 205 -4.79 -3.70 2.00
C PHE A 205 -4.94 -2.19 2.22
N VAL A 206 -4.76 -1.38 1.17
CA VAL A 206 -4.84 0.08 1.27
C VAL A 206 -6.25 0.56 1.61
N ALA A 207 -7.29 -0.02 1.01
CA ALA A 207 -8.67 0.28 1.34
C ALA A 207 -8.96 0.02 2.82
N SER A 208 -8.44 -1.07 3.40
CA SER A 208 -8.60 -1.33 4.84
C SER A 208 -7.96 -0.25 5.71
N LYS A 209 -6.81 0.30 5.30
CA LYS A 209 -6.13 1.40 6.01
C LYS A 209 -6.89 2.72 5.87
N LEU A 210 -7.40 3.02 4.68
CA LEU A 210 -8.16 4.26 4.41
C LEU A 210 -9.54 4.28 5.08
N LEU A 211 -10.21 3.12 5.16
CA LEU A 211 -11.54 2.99 5.76
C LEU A 211 -11.50 2.81 7.28
N THR A 212 -10.33 2.66 7.89
CA THR A 212 -10.20 2.52 9.35
C THR A 212 -10.83 3.73 10.06
N GLY A 213 -11.84 3.49 10.89
CA GLY A 213 -12.56 4.54 11.63
C GLY A 213 -13.80 5.12 10.91
N THR A 214 -14.09 4.72 9.67
CA THR A 214 -15.27 5.18 8.91
C THR A 214 -16.51 4.30 9.11
N GLY A 215 -16.36 3.12 9.74
CA GLY A 215 -17.43 2.12 9.86
C GLY A 215 -17.73 1.37 8.56
N GLN A 216 -17.06 1.70 7.45
CA GLN A 216 -17.18 1.01 6.17
C GLN A 216 -16.24 -0.19 6.13
N GLN A 217 -16.74 -1.34 5.66
CA GLN A 217 -15.94 -2.53 5.39
C GLN A 217 -15.51 -2.53 3.91
N VAL A 218 -14.29 -3.01 3.64
CA VAL A 218 -13.87 -3.30 2.27
C VAL A 218 -14.89 -4.27 1.65
N PRO A 219 -15.37 -4.04 0.42
CA PRO A 219 -16.20 -5.04 -0.25
C PRO A 219 -15.37 -6.33 -0.39
N GLY A 220 -16.01 -7.49 -0.27
CA GLY A 220 -15.33 -8.79 -0.26
C GLY A 220 -14.64 -9.11 -1.59
N PHE A 221 -13.43 -8.59 -1.79
CA PHE A 221 -12.57 -8.82 -2.94
C PHE A 221 -11.34 -9.62 -2.50
N GLY A 222 -11.54 -10.90 -2.21
CA GLY A 222 -10.44 -11.86 -2.09
C GLY A 222 -10.33 -12.69 -3.36
N PRO A 223 -9.14 -12.90 -3.96
CA PRO A 223 -8.98 -13.97 -4.94
C PRO A 223 -9.31 -15.31 -4.27
N GLN A 224 -10.11 -16.13 -4.94
CA GLN A 224 -10.18 -17.55 -4.59
C GLN A 224 -8.84 -18.18 -4.93
N VAL A 225 -7.94 -18.22 -3.97
CA VAL A 225 -6.82 -19.16 -3.98
C VAL A 225 -7.39 -20.56 -4.20
N PRO A 226 -6.95 -21.33 -5.21
CA PRO A 226 -7.32 -22.73 -5.34
C PRO A 226 -6.94 -23.45 -4.04
N GLY A 227 -7.94 -23.79 -3.24
CA GLY A 227 -7.75 -24.46 -1.97
C GLY A 227 -7.20 -25.87 -2.19
N TYR A 228 -5.92 -26.08 -1.92
CA TYR A 228 -5.43 -27.39 -1.52
C TYR A 228 -5.61 -27.52 0.00
N GLY A 229 -6.82 -27.91 0.39
CA GLY A 229 -7.16 -28.28 1.75
C GLY A 229 -8.39 -29.17 1.73
N PRO A 230 -8.33 -30.41 2.24
CA PRO A 230 -9.48 -31.31 2.23
C PRO A 230 -10.60 -30.73 3.11
N GLN A 231 -11.78 -30.63 2.52
CA GLN A 231 -13.00 -30.14 3.15
C GLN A 231 -13.43 -31.06 4.30
N THR A 232 -13.75 -30.42 5.41
CA THR A 232 -14.20 -30.96 6.71
C THR A 232 -15.64 -31.46 6.66
N PRO A 233 -16.15 -32.06 7.76
CA PRO A 233 -17.45 -31.59 8.22
C PRO A 233 -17.42 -31.07 9.67
N VAL A 234 -17.96 -29.86 9.81
CA VAL A 234 -18.37 -29.21 11.06
C VAL A 234 -19.69 -29.82 11.54
N TYR A 235 -19.75 -30.30 12.78
CA TYR A 235 -21.00 -30.69 13.44
C TYR A 235 -21.55 -29.50 14.26
N GLY A 236 -22.75 -29.02 13.91
CA GLY A 236 -23.57 -28.13 14.75
C GLY A 236 -24.51 -28.92 15.68
N PRO A 237 -25.07 -28.31 16.74
CA PRO A 237 -25.77 -29.04 17.80
C PRO A 237 -27.26 -29.26 17.50
N GLN A 238 -27.73 -30.50 17.66
CA GLN A 238 -29.16 -30.85 17.80
C GLN A 238 -29.34 -31.79 19.01
N SER A 239 -30.27 -31.46 19.91
CA SER A 239 -30.72 -32.33 21.02
C SER A 239 -31.95 -33.16 20.62
N PRO A 240 -32.45 -34.10 21.45
CA PRO A 240 -32.06 -35.50 21.45
C PRO A 240 -33.20 -36.44 21.04
N SER A 241 -32.90 -37.65 20.58
CA SER A 241 -33.88 -38.74 20.45
C SER A 241 -33.23 -40.09 20.72
N ILE A 242 -33.98 -40.89 21.48
CA ILE A 242 -33.61 -42.12 22.20
C ILE A 242 -33.51 -43.33 21.24
N HIS A 243 -32.44 -44.14 21.37
CA HIS A 243 -32.44 -45.61 21.61
C HIS A 243 -31.12 -46.29 21.21
N GLY A 244 -30.58 -47.11 22.12
CA GLY A 244 -30.10 -48.47 21.76
C GLY A 244 -28.60 -48.76 21.75
N ASN A 245 -28.14 -49.35 22.86
CA ASN A 245 -27.12 -50.41 23.00
C ASN A 245 -25.60 -50.17 22.81
N VAL A 246 -24.90 -50.56 23.88
CA VAL A 246 -23.46 -50.82 24.12
C VAL A 246 -23.20 -52.36 23.98
N PRO A 247 -21.98 -52.97 24.10
CA PRO A 247 -20.58 -52.48 24.34
C PRO A 247 -19.49 -53.29 23.51
N PRO A 248 -18.25 -53.60 23.99
CA PRO A 248 -17.01 -52.80 23.81
C PRO A 248 -15.81 -53.59 23.22
N TYR A 249 -14.73 -52.93 22.77
CA TYR A 249 -13.38 -53.53 22.82
C TYR A 249 -12.25 -52.48 22.85
N SER A 250 -11.14 -52.86 23.48
CA SER A 250 -10.04 -52.06 24.02
C SER A 250 -8.71 -52.32 23.24
N PRO A 251 -7.50 -51.83 23.61
CA PRO A 251 -6.59 -51.06 22.74
C PRO A 251 -5.24 -51.74 22.38
N ASN A 252 -4.51 -51.19 21.37
CA ASN A 252 -3.04 -50.86 21.40
C ASN A 252 -2.30 -50.82 20.02
N ALA A 253 -1.59 -49.68 19.79
CA ALA A 253 -0.20 -49.48 19.25
C ALA A 253 0.21 -49.92 17.81
N PRO A 254 1.41 -49.53 17.25
CA PRO A 254 2.30 -48.35 17.43
C PRO A 254 2.79 -47.66 16.10
N TYR A 255 3.48 -46.51 16.23
CA TYR A 255 4.19 -45.72 15.18
C TYR A 255 5.52 -46.35 14.66
N PRO A 256 6.01 -45.96 13.45
CA PRO A 256 7.42 -46.11 13.06
C PRO A 256 8.20 -44.76 12.87
N PRO A 257 9.55 -44.77 12.78
CA PRO A 257 10.43 -43.66 13.16
C PRO A 257 11.07 -42.82 12.02
N ASN A 258 11.65 -41.68 12.43
CA ASN A 258 12.40 -40.66 11.67
C ASN A 258 13.68 -41.16 10.96
N SER A 259 14.10 -40.45 9.89
CA SER A 259 15.42 -40.56 9.24
C SER A 259 16.11 -39.17 9.10
N PRO A 260 17.45 -39.10 9.02
CA PRO A 260 18.24 -37.91 9.39
C PRO A 260 18.68 -36.99 8.21
N ASN A 261 18.97 -35.73 8.57
CA ASN A 261 19.46 -34.62 7.74
C ASN A 261 20.84 -34.85 7.08
N THR A 262 21.01 -34.35 5.85
CA THR A 262 22.30 -34.14 5.18
C THR A 262 22.67 -32.64 5.12
N PRO A 263 23.95 -32.23 5.21
CA PRO A 263 24.36 -30.83 5.18
C PRO A 263 24.53 -30.30 3.74
N ASN A 264 23.94 -29.15 3.42
CA ASN A 264 24.15 -28.44 2.15
C ASN A 264 25.40 -27.54 2.19
N THR A 265 26.22 -27.64 1.15
CA THR A 265 27.35 -26.74 0.86
C THR A 265 26.87 -25.52 0.06
N PRO A 266 27.42 -24.30 0.28
CA PRO A 266 26.96 -23.10 -0.42
C PRO A 266 27.55 -23.00 -1.83
N SER A 267 26.69 -22.75 -2.82
CA SER A 267 27.09 -22.40 -4.19
C SER A 267 27.33 -20.89 -4.34
N PRO A 268 28.26 -20.45 -5.21
CA PRO A 268 28.68 -19.06 -5.31
C PRO A 268 27.62 -18.15 -5.97
N GLN A 269 27.41 -16.97 -5.38
CA GLN A 269 26.52 -15.91 -5.86
C GLN A 269 27.13 -15.19 -7.06
N ALA A 270 26.33 -15.01 -8.12
CA ALA A 270 26.67 -14.17 -9.27
C ALA A 270 26.40 -12.67 -8.96
N PRO A 271 27.14 -11.72 -9.57
CA PRO A 271 27.10 -10.31 -9.21
C PRO A 271 25.80 -9.64 -9.68
N LEU A 272 25.30 -8.74 -8.83
CA LEU A 272 24.13 -7.90 -9.08
C LEU A 272 24.47 -6.84 -10.13
N VAL A 273 23.66 -6.75 -11.18
CA VAL A 273 23.62 -5.64 -12.15
C VAL A 273 22.16 -5.25 -12.35
#